data_AF-A0AAW5D6K0-F1
#
_entry.id   AF-A0AAW5D6K0-F1
#
_cell.length_a   1.000
_cell.length_b   1.000
_cell.length_c   1.000
_cell.angle_alpha   90.00
_cell.angle_beta   90.00
_cell.angle_gamma   90.00
#
_symmetry.space_group_name_H-M   'P 1'
#
loop_
_entity.id
_entity.type
_entity.pdbx_description
1 polymer ?
#
loop_
_entity_poly.entity_id
_entity_poly.type
_entity_poly.pdbx_seq_one_letter_code
_entity_poly.pdbx_strand_id
1 'polypeptide(L)'
;MDLRNTNHTPFSLQEKHCVVLSPTVSKVLSTTLETKSSAANLKSCIKNAVVIFCDLSGFQQLSVKYGDITCARLVDSLFSEFDVLAADLHLSPLKTNGDQYIAVGFSGEHSSTTHSLLNALVNAIEFAFRARELVNSNDLLASSSSQLRVGIATGSLLAGQSSRPLAGFDIWGTTVNRAAMLEQYTAPNTIAICEKSYSLVKRQIIHRSSASANNPCSFNTYFTCGSNINANTELSTREHDKRKLSESKMCGEDCKETTFLPKQLHTKTMLMSAYVC
;
A
#
# COMPACT_ATOMS: atom_id res chain seq x y z
N MET A 1 -13.53 -57.13 -41.05
CA MET A 1 -14.87 -56.62 -40.70
C MET A 1 -14.83 -56.26 -39.23
N ASP A 2 -15.01 -54.97 -38.95
CA ASP A 2 -15.29 -54.25 -37.69
C ASP A 2 -14.95 -54.83 -36.32
N LEU A 3 -14.40 -53.95 -35.47
CA LEU A 3 -15.00 -53.45 -34.19
C LEU A 3 -14.03 -52.39 -33.61
N ARG A 4 -14.26 -51.09 -33.85
CA ARG A 4 -14.92 -50.12 -32.94
C ARG A 4 -14.26 -49.93 -31.56
N ASN A 5 -14.00 -48.64 -31.30
CA ASN A 5 -14.22 -47.93 -30.03
C ASN A 5 -13.07 -47.87 -29.01
N THR A 6 -12.07 -47.02 -29.25
CA THR A 6 -11.26 -46.44 -28.17
C THR A 6 -11.98 -45.22 -27.61
N ASN A 7 -12.60 -45.39 -26.44
CA ASN A 7 -13.16 -44.31 -25.64
C ASN A 7 -12.06 -43.31 -25.27
N HIS A 8 -12.00 -42.19 -25.99
CA HIS A 8 -11.38 -40.97 -25.46
C HIS A 8 -12.30 -40.45 -24.36
N THR A 9 -11.89 -40.64 -23.11
CA THR A 9 -12.42 -39.85 -22.00
C THR A 9 -11.93 -38.41 -22.20
N PRO A 10 -12.83 -37.41 -22.34
CA PRO A 10 -12.40 -36.03 -22.35
C PRO A 10 -11.89 -35.69 -20.95
N PHE A 11 -10.62 -35.26 -20.91
CA PHE A 11 -9.96 -34.69 -19.74
C PHE A 11 -10.88 -33.61 -19.15
N SER A 12 -11.51 -33.93 -18.03
CA SER A 12 -12.39 -33.02 -17.31
C SER A 12 -11.56 -31.84 -16.81
N LEU A 13 -11.82 -30.66 -17.37
CA LEU A 13 -11.37 -29.36 -16.84
C LEU A 13 -12.06 -29.09 -15.49
N GLN A 14 -11.58 -29.73 -14.43
CA GLN A 14 -11.58 -29.21 -13.06
C GLN A 14 -10.17 -28.64 -12.85
N GLU A 15 -9.91 -27.44 -12.33
CA GLU A 15 -10.65 -26.58 -11.43
C GLU A 15 -10.44 -25.12 -11.85
N LYS A 16 -11.49 -24.31 -11.82
CA LYS A 16 -11.34 -22.87 -11.92
C LYS A 16 -10.69 -22.41 -10.62
N HIS A 17 -9.40 -22.05 -10.66
CA HIS A 17 -8.77 -21.25 -9.61
C HIS A 17 -9.50 -19.90 -9.55
N CYS A 18 -10.61 -19.87 -8.83
CA CYS A 18 -11.24 -18.62 -8.42
C CYS A 18 -10.29 -17.99 -7.40
N VAL A 19 -9.67 -16.87 -7.77
CA VAL A 19 -9.07 -15.97 -6.79
C VAL A 19 -10.19 -15.67 -5.78
N VAL A 20 -10.04 -16.14 -4.54
CA VAL A 20 -11.00 -15.87 -3.48
C VAL A 20 -10.89 -14.38 -3.19
N LEU A 21 -11.84 -13.61 -3.75
CA LEU A 21 -11.91 -12.17 -3.52
C LEU A 21 -12.12 -11.92 -2.03
N SER A 22 -11.43 -10.92 -1.47
CA SER A 22 -11.63 -10.55 -0.06
C SER A 22 -13.12 -10.28 0.21
N PRO A 23 -13.62 -10.48 1.44
CA PRO A 23 -15.01 -10.16 1.79
C PRO A 23 -15.41 -8.73 1.44
N THR A 24 -14.47 -7.79 1.53
CA THR A 24 -14.67 -6.38 1.17
C THR A 24 -14.82 -6.18 -0.34
N VAL A 25 -13.96 -6.80 -1.15
CA VAL A 25 -14.05 -6.76 -2.61
C VAL A 25 -15.33 -7.46 -3.08
N SER A 26 -15.64 -8.61 -2.48
CA SER A 26 -16.86 -9.37 -2.71
C SER A 26 -18.10 -8.55 -2.38
N LYS A 27 -18.08 -7.78 -1.28
CA LYS A 27 -19.17 -6.87 -0.89
C LYS A 27 -19.34 -5.71 -1.87
N VAL A 28 -18.24 -5.09 -2.29
CA VAL A 28 -18.28 -4.04 -3.34
C VAL A 28 -18.87 -4.59 -4.64
N LEU A 29 -18.51 -5.82 -5.01
CA LEU A 29 -19.04 -6.48 -6.19
C LEU A 29 -20.53 -6.83 -6.01
N SER A 30 -20.94 -7.34 -4.84
CA SER A 30 -22.33 -7.72 -4.56
C SER A 30 -23.27 -6.52 -4.53
N THR A 31 -22.90 -5.40 -3.89
CA THR A 31 -23.76 -4.20 -3.93
C THR A 31 -23.88 -3.63 -5.35
N THR A 32 -22.83 -3.78 -6.17
CA THR A 32 -22.89 -3.38 -7.58
C THR A 32 -23.83 -4.30 -8.38
N LEU A 33 -23.89 -5.60 -8.05
CA LEU A 33 -24.79 -6.57 -8.70
C LEU A 33 -26.26 -6.31 -8.33
N GLU A 34 -26.56 -5.98 -7.07
CA GLU A 34 -27.92 -5.71 -6.60
C GLU A 34 -28.53 -4.44 -7.23
N THR A 35 -27.70 -3.48 -7.62
CA THR A 35 -28.16 -2.19 -8.15
C THR A 35 -28.39 -2.15 -9.67
N LYS A 36 -27.97 -3.16 -10.44
CA LYS A 36 -28.05 -3.14 -11.93
C LYS A 36 -28.38 -4.51 -12.55
N SER A 37 -29.66 -4.69 -12.89
CA SER A 37 -30.28 -5.88 -13.51
C SER A 37 -29.91 -6.14 -15.00
N SER A 38 -28.69 -5.86 -15.46
CA SER A 38 -28.32 -6.23 -16.85
C SER A 38 -26.86 -6.66 -16.94
N ALA A 39 -26.64 -7.82 -17.55
CA ALA A 39 -25.39 -8.57 -17.68
C ALA A 39 -24.36 -7.89 -18.61
N ALA A 40 -24.05 -6.62 -18.37
CA ALA A 40 -23.04 -5.86 -19.10
C ALA A 40 -21.93 -5.42 -18.13
N ASN A 41 -20.73 -5.99 -18.30
CA ASN A 41 -19.44 -5.57 -17.72
C ASN A 41 -19.54 -4.76 -16.42
N LEU A 42 -19.69 -5.48 -15.30
CA LEU A 42 -19.94 -4.90 -13.99
C LEU A 42 -18.71 -4.15 -13.45
N LYS A 43 -18.62 -2.86 -13.79
CA LYS A 43 -17.63 -1.93 -13.25
C LYS A 43 -18.33 -0.85 -12.43
N SER A 44 -17.82 -0.61 -11.23
CA SER A 44 -18.33 0.35 -10.26
C SER A 44 -17.32 1.47 -10.03
N CYS A 45 -17.81 2.70 -9.91
CA CYS A 45 -16.99 3.85 -9.57
C CYS A 45 -16.94 4.00 -8.05
N ILE A 46 -15.75 3.81 -7.48
CA ILE A 46 -15.48 3.97 -6.06
C ILE A 46 -14.86 5.35 -5.88
N LYS A 47 -15.55 6.23 -5.14
CA LYS A 47 -15.12 7.64 -4.98
C LYS A 47 -13.94 7.81 -4.02
N ASN A 48 -13.90 6.98 -2.98
CA ASN A 48 -12.96 7.08 -1.87
C ASN A 48 -12.23 5.74 -1.70
N ALA A 49 -11.11 5.60 -2.39
CA ALA A 49 -10.23 4.45 -2.27
C ALA A 49 -8.79 4.88 -1.97
N VAL A 50 -8.05 3.97 -1.35
CA VAL A 50 -6.60 4.01 -1.17
C VAL A 50 -6.03 2.86 -1.98
N VAL A 51 -4.99 3.12 -2.76
CA VAL A 51 -4.30 2.10 -3.56
C VAL A 51 -2.84 2.06 -3.11
N ILE A 52 -2.33 0.85 -2.90
CA ILE A 52 -0.96 0.57 -2.44
C ILE A 52 -0.28 -0.28 -3.52
N PHE A 53 0.90 0.17 -3.94
CA PHE A 53 1.83 -0.60 -4.76
C PHE A 53 3.10 -0.82 -3.94
N CYS A 54 3.52 -2.06 -3.81
CA CYS A 54 4.73 -2.49 -3.11
C CYS A 54 5.60 -3.27 -4.08
N ASP A 55 6.86 -2.89 -4.26
CA ASP A 55 7.77 -3.54 -5.21
C ASP A 55 9.11 -3.85 -4.55
N LEU A 56 9.63 -5.05 -4.78
CA LEU A 56 10.89 -5.50 -4.22
C LEU A 56 12.05 -5.15 -5.16
N SER A 57 12.71 -4.02 -4.90
CA SER A 57 13.92 -3.67 -5.66
C SER A 57 15.01 -4.74 -5.47
N GLY A 58 15.79 -4.98 -6.52
CA GLY A 58 16.89 -5.95 -6.49
C GLY A 58 16.49 -7.40 -6.79
N PHE A 59 15.22 -7.68 -7.11
CA PHE A 59 14.75 -9.04 -7.38
C PHE A 59 15.47 -9.72 -8.56
N GLN A 60 15.82 -8.98 -9.61
CA GLN A 60 16.56 -9.54 -10.75
C GLN A 60 17.93 -10.09 -10.32
N GLN A 61 18.66 -9.36 -9.46
CA GLN A 61 19.95 -9.79 -8.93
C GLN A 61 19.79 -11.00 -8.01
N LEU A 62 18.72 -11.02 -7.22
CA LEU A 62 18.34 -12.15 -6.37
C LEU A 62 18.10 -13.41 -7.23
N SER A 63 17.31 -13.30 -8.30
CA SER A 63 17.00 -14.37 -9.26
C SER A 63 18.26 -14.96 -9.87
N VAL A 64 19.19 -14.12 -10.35
CA VAL A 64 20.47 -14.57 -10.92
C VAL A 64 21.31 -15.34 -9.90
N LYS A 65 21.26 -14.95 -8.62
CA LYS A 65 22.09 -15.54 -7.57
C LYS A 65 21.51 -16.85 -6.99
N TYR A 66 20.20 -16.94 -6.82
CA TYR A 66 19.54 -18.04 -6.10
C TYR A 66 18.60 -18.89 -6.95
N GLY A 67 18.35 -18.48 -8.21
CA GLY A 67 17.48 -19.16 -9.16
C GLY A 67 16.00 -18.84 -8.96
N ASP A 68 15.26 -18.86 -10.07
CA ASP A 68 13.88 -18.37 -10.13
C ASP A 68 12.92 -19.11 -9.18
N ILE A 69 13.09 -20.43 -9.02
CA ILE A 69 12.23 -21.24 -8.12
C ILE A 69 12.41 -20.81 -6.65
N THR A 70 13.65 -20.58 -6.23
CA THR A 70 13.96 -20.16 -4.86
C THR A 70 13.40 -18.76 -4.60
N CYS A 71 13.61 -17.84 -5.55
CA CYS A 71 13.14 -16.48 -5.46
C CYS A 71 11.61 -16.38 -5.49
N ALA A 72 10.95 -17.19 -6.32
CA ALA A 72 9.49 -17.28 -6.34
C ALA A 72 8.93 -17.73 -4.98
N ARG A 73 9.50 -18.78 -4.37
CA ARG A 73 9.09 -19.25 -3.03
C ARG A 73 9.32 -18.19 -1.95
N LEU A 74 10.42 -17.43 -2.05
CA LEU A 74 10.70 -16.33 -1.12
C LEU A 74 9.63 -15.24 -1.22
N VAL A 75 9.28 -14.84 -2.44
CA VAL A 75 8.24 -13.85 -2.70
C VAL A 75 6.86 -14.36 -2.27
N ASP A 76 6.52 -15.61 -2.53
CA ASP A 76 5.25 -16.21 -2.08
C ASP A 76 5.14 -16.22 -0.55
N SER A 77 6.22 -16.54 0.16
CA SER A 77 6.26 -16.48 1.62
C SER A 77 6.08 -15.03 2.12
N LEU A 78 6.82 -14.09 1.54
CA LEU A 78 6.72 -12.67 1.91
C LEU A 78 5.31 -12.12 1.65
N PHE A 79 4.70 -12.45 0.52
CA PHE A 79 3.36 -11.99 0.18
C PHE A 79 2.27 -12.65 1.01
N SER A 80 2.49 -13.88 1.49
CA SER A 80 1.63 -14.49 2.49
C SER A 80 1.64 -13.70 3.82
N GLU A 81 2.80 -13.20 4.24
CA GLU A 81 2.90 -12.30 5.40
C GLU A 81 2.23 -10.94 5.14
N PHE A 82 2.35 -10.42 3.91
CA PHE A 82 1.64 -9.20 3.51
C PHE A 82 0.13 -9.40 3.51
N ASP A 83 -0.38 -10.55 3.08
CA ASP A 83 -1.83 -10.85 3.10
C ASP A 83 -2.39 -10.86 4.54
N VAL A 84 -1.65 -11.45 5.49
CA VAL A 84 -2.01 -11.41 6.92
C VAL A 84 -2.03 -9.96 7.42
N LEU A 85 -0.98 -9.20 7.13
CA LEU A 85 -0.87 -7.81 7.52
C LEU A 85 -1.98 -6.93 6.90
N ALA A 86 -2.31 -7.16 5.63
CA ALA A 86 -3.37 -6.47 4.93
C ALA A 86 -4.74 -6.76 5.57
N ALA A 87 -5.01 -8.02 5.92
CA ALA A 87 -6.24 -8.43 6.58
C ALA A 87 -6.41 -7.75 7.95
N ASP A 88 -5.35 -7.73 8.77
CA ASP A 88 -5.33 -7.09 10.09
C ASP A 88 -5.61 -5.58 10.00
N LEU A 89 -5.18 -4.96 8.91
CA LEU A 89 -5.35 -3.54 8.63
C LEU A 89 -6.60 -3.24 7.77
N HIS A 90 -7.49 -4.21 7.58
CA HIS A 90 -8.71 -4.08 6.79
C HIS A 90 -8.47 -3.59 5.34
N LEU A 91 -7.32 -3.95 4.78
CA LEU A 91 -6.96 -3.77 3.39
C LEU A 91 -7.32 -5.05 2.62
N SER A 92 -7.56 -4.90 1.32
CA SER A 92 -7.85 -6.02 0.43
C SER A 92 -6.67 -6.23 -0.51
N PRO A 93 -5.97 -7.36 -0.42
CA PRO A 93 -5.07 -7.80 -1.47
C PRO A 93 -5.82 -7.86 -2.80
N LEU A 94 -5.22 -7.32 -3.86
CA LEU A 94 -5.82 -7.32 -5.18
C LEU A 94 -5.18 -8.40 -6.06
N LYS A 95 -3.87 -8.27 -6.27
CA LYS A 95 -3.08 -9.15 -7.13
C LYS A 95 -1.59 -8.91 -6.93
N THR A 96 -0.79 -9.82 -7.47
CA THR A 96 0.65 -9.68 -7.61
C THR A 96 1.02 -9.57 -9.10
N ASN A 97 2.10 -8.86 -9.40
CA ASN A 97 2.68 -8.78 -10.74
C ASN A 97 4.19 -9.05 -10.62
N GLY A 98 4.58 -10.33 -10.65
CA GLY A 98 5.97 -10.70 -10.35
C GLY A 98 6.31 -10.43 -8.89
N ASP A 99 7.32 -9.59 -8.65
CA ASP A 99 7.82 -9.13 -7.35
C ASP A 99 7.08 -7.89 -6.81
N GLN A 100 5.98 -7.50 -7.46
CA GLN A 100 5.10 -6.42 -7.04
C GLN A 100 3.82 -6.96 -6.38
N TYR A 101 3.46 -6.39 -5.23
CA TYR A 101 2.23 -6.63 -4.49
C TYR A 101 1.30 -5.41 -4.55
N ILE A 102 0.02 -5.63 -4.82
CA ILE A 102 -0.98 -4.56 -4.95
C ILE A 102 -2.13 -4.82 -3.97
N ALA A 103 -2.46 -3.83 -3.16
CA ALA A 103 -3.59 -3.85 -2.25
C ALA A 103 -4.41 -2.56 -2.32
N VAL A 104 -5.66 -2.66 -1.86
CA VAL A 104 -6.61 -1.55 -1.86
C VAL A 104 -7.33 -1.43 -0.52
N GLY A 105 -7.53 -0.18 -0.07
CA GLY A 105 -8.43 0.16 1.01
C GLY A 105 -9.67 0.85 0.45
N PHE A 106 -10.86 0.32 0.75
CA PHE A 106 -12.12 0.94 0.35
C PHE A 106 -12.79 1.62 1.54
N SER A 107 -13.30 2.83 1.31
CA SER A 107 -14.27 3.45 2.20
C SER A 107 -15.58 2.68 2.07
N GLY A 108 -16.10 2.12 3.16
CA GLY A 108 -17.36 1.36 3.11
C GLY A 108 -18.52 2.21 2.57
N GLU A 109 -19.46 1.58 1.86
CA GLU A 109 -20.55 2.24 1.12
C GLU A 109 -21.44 3.17 1.96
N HIS A 110 -21.55 2.92 3.28
CA HIS A 110 -22.31 3.75 4.21
C HIS A 110 -21.49 4.86 4.89
N SER A 111 -20.22 5.00 4.49
CA SER A 111 -19.29 6.00 5.02
C SER A 111 -18.74 6.84 3.88
N SER A 112 -19.62 7.62 3.25
CA SER A 112 -19.22 8.70 2.33
C SER A 112 -18.39 9.81 3.02
N THR A 113 -18.16 9.67 4.32
CA THR A 113 -17.43 10.61 5.17
C THR A 113 -15.92 10.52 4.93
N THR A 114 -15.27 11.69 4.87
CA THR A 114 -13.81 11.88 4.90
C THR A 114 -13.09 11.01 5.94
N HIS A 115 -13.77 10.67 7.04
CA HIS A 115 -13.25 9.79 8.10
C HIS A 115 -12.92 8.36 7.64
N SER A 116 -13.75 7.73 6.81
CA SER A 116 -13.48 6.34 6.40
C SER A 116 -12.31 6.25 5.40
N LEU A 117 -12.21 7.22 4.49
CA LEU A 117 -11.03 7.36 3.62
C LEU A 117 -9.75 7.58 4.43
N LEU A 118 -9.82 8.41 5.47
CA LEU A 118 -8.69 8.69 6.34
C LEU A 118 -8.24 7.45 7.12
N ASN A 119 -9.16 6.67 7.66
CA ASN A 119 -8.84 5.40 8.34
C ASN A 119 -8.17 4.40 7.38
N ALA A 120 -8.72 4.23 6.17
CA ALA A 120 -8.12 3.37 5.16
C ALA A 120 -6.71 3.86 4.77
N LEU A 121 -6.48 5.17 4.72
CA LEU A 121 -5.17 5.75 4.43
C LEU A 121 -4.18 5.51 5.58
N VAL A 122 -4.60 5.70 6.83
CA VAL A 122 -3.75 5.41 8.00
C VAL A 122 -3.35 3.95 8.03
N ASN A 123 -4.30 3.04 7.79
CA ASN A 123 -4.04 1.60 7.69
C ASN A 123 -3.09 1.26 6.55
N ALA A 124 -3.24 1.90 5.38
CA ALA A 124 -2.33 1.72 4.25
C ALA A 124 -0.90 2.18 4.55
N ILE A 125 -0.74 3.26 5.31
CA ILE A 125 0.57 3.76 5.70
C ILE A 125 1.20 2.84 6.75
N GLU A 126 0.43 2.40 7.76
CA GLU A 126 0.88 1.40 8.75
C GLU A 126 1.33 0.10 8.08
N PHE A 127 0.56 -0.38 7.10
CA PHE A 127 0.90 -1.53 6.27
C PHE A 127 2.27 -1.33 5.61
N ALA A 128 2.50 -0.16 4.99
CA ALA A 128 3.75 0.14 4.30
C ALA A 128 4.98 0.11 5.23
N PHE A 129 4.85 0.62 6.46
CA PHE A 129 5.93 0.57 7.44
C PHE A 129 6.25 -0.86 7.87
N ARG A 130 5.24 -1.63 8.26
CA ARG A 130 5.43 -3.02 8.70
C ARG A 130 5.90 -3.92 7.55
N ALA A 131 5.38 -3.75 6.34
CA ALA A 131 5.85 -4.47 5.16
C ALA A 131 7.34 -4.19 4.87
N ARG A 132 7.77 -2.94 5.01
CA ARG A 132 9.19 -2.56 4.88
C ARG A 132 10.05 -3.21 5.95
N GLU A 133 9.56 -3.28 7.19
CA GLU A 133 10.26 -3.97 8.29
C GLU A 133 10.38 -5.48 8.03
N LEU A 134 9.33 -6.13 7.55
CA LEU A 134 9.37 -7.55 7.15
C LEU A 134 10.48 -7.80 6.11
N VAL A 135 10.53 -6.97 5.06
CA VAL A 135 11.60 -7.06 4.04
C VAL A 135 12.98 -6.85 4.64
N ASN A 136 13.16 -5.84 5.49
CA ASN A 136 14.46 -5.53 6.10
C ASN A 136 14.90 -6.57 7.13
N SER A 137 13.96 -7.30 7.74
CA SER A 137 14.22 -8.35 8.73
C SER A 137 14.50 -9.72 8.09
N ASN A 138 14.24 -9.89 6.79
CA ASN A 138 14.49 -11.13 6.09
C ASN A 138 15.96 -11.22 5.64
N ASP A 139 16.71 -12.20 6.16
CA ASP A 139 18.15 -12.35 5.92
C ASP A 139 18.53 -12.48 4.44
N LEU A 140 17.73 -13.18 3.62
CA LEU A 140 18.01 -13.36 2.20
C LEU A 140 17.80 -12.07 1.40
N LEU A 141 16.76 -11.31 1.75
CA LEU A 141 16.49 -10.01 1.13
C LEU A 141 17.53 -8.98 1.57
N ALA A 142 17.83 -8.92 2.86
CA ALA A 142 18.83 -8.02 3.43
C ALA A 142 20.23 -8.28 2.84
N SER A 143 20.67 -9.53 2.78
CA SER A 143 21.99 -9.91 2.23
C SER A 143 22.12 -9.68 0.72
N SER A 144 20.99 -9.53 0.02
CA SER A 144 20.94 -9.24 -1.42
C SER A 144 20.72 -7.76 -1.72
N SER A 145 20.71 -6.91 -0.68
CA SER A 145 20.35 -5.49 -0.79
C SER A 145 18.97 -5.27 -1.42
N SER A 146 18.08 -6.24 -1.29
CA SER A 146 16.70 -6.11 -1.74
C SER A 146 15.93 -5.23 -0.76
N GLN A 147 15.24 -4.22 -1.29
CA GLN A 147 14.57 -3.22 -0.49
C GLN A 147 13.17 -2.94 -1.03
N LEU A 148 12.23 -2.64 -0.14
CA LEU A 148 10.85 -2.37 -0.52
C LEU A 148 10.70 -0.91 -1.01
N ARG A 149 10.03 -0.72 -2.15
CA ARG A 149 9.49 0.56 -2.59
C ARG A 149 7.99 0.55 -2.41
N VAL A 150 7.42 1.63 -1.88
CA VAL A 150 5.97 1.71 -1.67
C VAL A 150 5.41 3.01 -2.23
N GLY A 151 4.35 2.90 -3.03
CA GLY A 151 3.58 4.02 -3.56
C GLY A 151 2.12 3.95 -3.11
N ILE A 152 1.63 5.01 -2.45
CA ILE A 152 0.25 5.10 -1.95
C ILE A 152 -0.46 6.31 -2.54
N ALA A 153 -1.63 6.10 -3.14
CA ALA A 153 -2.48 7.18 -3.61
C ALA A 153 -3.92 7.03 -3.14
N THR A 154 -4.56 8.16 -2.83
CA THR A 154 -5.98 8.23 -2.51
C THR A 154 -6.77 8.96 -3.59
N GLY A 155 -7.98 8.47 -3.87
CA GLY A 155 -8.85 9.08 -4.88
C GLY A 155 -9.94 8.15 -5.38
N SER A 156 -10.62 8.60 -6.42
CA SER A 156 -11.62 7.78 -7.10
C SER A 156 -10.96 6.79 -8.06
N LEU A 157 -11.57 5.62 -8.22
CA LEU A 157 -11.15 4.62 -9.19
C LEU A 157 -12.36 3.83 -9.69
N LEU A 158 -12.18 3.14 -10.80
CA LEU A 158 -13.12 2.17 -11.33
C LEU A 158 -12.67 0.78 -10.87
N ALA A 159 -13.57 -0.03 -10.34
CA ALA A 159 -13.28 -1.40 -9.93
C ALA A 159 -14.31 -2.36 -10.52
N GLY A 160 -13.91 -3.58 -10.84
CA GLY A 160 -14.86 -4.57 -11.35
C GLY A 160 -14.20 -5.76 -12.01
N GLN A 161 -15.03 -6.72 -12.42
CA GLN A 161 -14.55 -7.89 -13.15
C GLN A 161 -14.06 -7.49 -14.54
N SER A 162 -12.87 -7.93 -14.90
CA SER A 162 -12.37 -7.84 -16.26
C SER A 162 -13.19 -8.72 -17.18
N SER A 163 -13.48 -8.22 -18.38
CA SER A 163 -14.20 -8.95 -19.42
C SER A 163 -13.37 -10.07 -20.05
N ARG A 164 -12.07 -10.17 -19.70
CA ARG A 164 -11.16 -11.20 -20.21
C ARG A 164 -11.20 -12.42 -19.28
N PRO A 165 -11.26 -13.65 -19.83
CA PRO A 165 -11.46 -14.88 -19.04
C PRO A 165 -10.46 -15.11 -17.89
N LEU A 166 -9.21 -14.66 -18.04
CA LEU A 166 -8.13 -14.88 -17.07
C LEU A 166 -7.80 -13.67 -16.20
N ALA A 167 -8.44 -12.52 -16.42
CA ALA A 167 -8.00 -11.26 -15.83
C ALA A 167 -8.66 -10.93 -14.48
N GLY A 168 -9.62 -11.73 -14.02
CA GLY A 168 -10.19 -11.59 -12.68
C GLY A 168 -10.82 -10.22 -12.38
N PHE A 169 -10.92 -9.88 -11.11
CA PHE A 169 -11.29 -8.55 -10.63
C PHE A 169 -10.08 -7.62 -10.71
N ASP A 170 -10.29 -6.36 -11.11
CA ASP A 170 -9.22 -5.39 -11.23
C ASP A 170 -9.70 -3.95 -10.97
N ILE A 171 -8.76 -3.03 -10.87
CA ILE A 171 -8.98 -1.60 -10.67
C ILE A 171 -8.35 -0.77 -11.78
N TRP A 172 -8.95 0.37 -12.11
CA TRP A 172 -8.47 1.30 -13.13
C TRP A 172 -8.69 2.74 -12.71
N GLY A 173 -7.82 3.63 -13.19
CA GLY A 173 -8.02 5.07 -13.07
C GLY A 173 -6.75 5.83 -12.75
N THR A 174 -6.89 7.16 -12.70
CA THR A 174 -5.78 8.08 -12.42
C THR A 174 -5.16 7.85 -11.05
N THR A 175 -5.95 7.48 -10.04
CA THR A 175 -5.48 7.12 -8.70
C THR A 175 -4.56 5.90 -8.72
N VAL A 176 -4.93 4.87 -9.49
CA VAL A 176 -4.13 3.63 -9.64
C VAL A 176 -2.80 3.94 -10.31
N ASN A 177 -2.84 4.68 -11.43
CA ASN A 177 -1.63 5.10 -12.14
C ASN A 177 -0.74 5.99 -11.26
N ARG A 178 -1.34 6.84 -10.42
CA ARG A 178 -0.60 7.69 -9.48
C ARG A 178 0.13 6.85 -8.44
N ALA A 179 -0.50 5.83 -7.85
CA ALA A 179 0.14 4.93 -6.89
C ALA A 179 1.30 4.16 -7.54
N ALA A 180 1.09 3.62 -8.74
CA ALA A 180 2.14 2.93 -9.49
C ALA A 180 3.33 3.84 -9.82
N MET A 181 3.08 5.09 -10.24
CA MET A 181 4.15 6.06 -10.48
C MET A 181 4.90 6.43 -9.19
N LEU A 182 4.19 6.57 -8.06
CA LEU A 182 4.86 6.85 -6.79
C LEU A 182 5.81 5.72 -6.42
N GLU A 183 5.39 4.46 -6.51
CA GLU A 183 6.27 3.30 -6.28
C GLU A 183 7.47 3.35 -7.26
N GLN A 184 7.20 3.39 -8.57
CA GLN A 184 8.21 3.26 -9.61
C GLN A 184 9.33 4.32 -9.53
N TYR A 185 8.96 5.59 -9.25
CA TYR A 185 9.91 6.71 -9.28
C TYR A 185 10.48 7.06 -7.90
N THR A 186 10.17 6.27 -6.87
CA THR A 186 10.80 6.42 -5.56
C THR A 186 12.07 5.62 -5.43
N ALA A 187 12.96 6.10 -4.55
CA ALA A 187 14.15 5.38 -4.22
C ALA A 187 13.79 4.08 -3.47
N PRO A 188 14.61 3.02 -3.59
CA PRO A 188 14.54 1.86 -2.72
C PRO A 188 14.43 2.22 -1.23
N ASN A 189 13.75 1.36 -0.45
CA ASN A 189 13.50 1.52 0.99
C ASN A 189 12.65 2.76 1.37
N THR A 190 11.94 3.36 0.41
CA THR A 190 11.15 4.59 0.61
C THR A 190 9.65 4.32 0.51
N ILE A 191 8.87 5.00 1.34
CA ILE A 191 7.41 5.05 1.23
C ILE A 191 7.01 6.42 0.68
N ALA A 192 6.24 6.45 -0.40
CA ALA A 192 5.75 7.69 -0.98
C ALA A 192 4.24 7.74 -1.08
N ILE A 193 3.71 8.92 -0.76
CA ILE A 193 2.29 9.20 -0.81
C ILE A 193 2.01 10.41 -1.71
N CYS A 194 0.84 10.42 -2.35
CA CYS A 194 0.41 11.57 -3.14
C CYS A 194 0.07 12.76 -2.25
N GLU A 195 0.10 13.97 -2.82
CA GLU A 195 -0.24 15.22 -2.11
C GLU A 195 -1.62 15.20 -1.44
N LYS A 196 -2.62 14.58 -2.09
CA LYS A 196 -3.95 14.43 -1.52
C LYS A 196 -3.93 13.58 -0.24
N SER A 197 -3.19 12.46 -0.26
CA SER A 197 -3.01 11.61 0.91
C SER A 197 -2.30 12.36 2.04
N TYR A 198 -1.19 13.06 1.73
CA TYR A 198 -0.46 13.84 2.72
C TYR A 198 -1.34 14.92 3.37
N SER A 199 -2.13 15.64 2.57
CA SER A 199 -3.05 16.68 3.07
C SER A 199 -4.11 16.12 4.04
N LEU A 200 -4.60 14.90 3.80
CA LEU A 200 -5.55 14.23 4.69
C LEU A 200 -4.92 13.88 6.04
N VAL A 201 -3.72 13.27 6.03
CA VAL A 201 -3.00 12.89 7.25
C VAL A 201 -2.57 14.13 8.04
N LYS A 202 -2.02 15.15 7.37
CA LYS A 202 -1.59 16.41 7.99
C LYS A 202 -2.75 17.09 8.72
N ARG A 203 -3.95 17.12 8.13
CA ARG A 203 -5.14 17.70 8.77
C ARG A 203 -5.51 16.96 10.06
N GLN A 204 -5.35 15.64 10.11
CA GLN A 204 -5.64 14.86 11.30
C GLN A 204 -4.67 15.14 12.44
N ILE A 205 -3.38 15.28 12.13
CA ILE A 205 -2.33 15.64 13.11
C ILE A 205 -2.62 17.02 13.73
N ILE A 206 -3.00 18.00 12.90
CA ILE A 206 -3.33 19.37 13.34
C ILE A 206 -4.62 19.39 14.18
N HIS A 207 -5.65 18.63 13.80
CA HIS A 207 -6.89 18.57 14.56
C HIS A 207 -6.70 17.89 15.93
N ARG A 208 -5.83 16.87 16.03
CA ARG A 208 -5.52 16.22 17.32
C ARG A 208 -4.74 17.12 18.26
N SER A 209 -3.72 17.81 17.76
CA SER A 209 -2.94 18.79 18.55
C SER A 209 -3.80 19.95 19.06
N SER A 210 -4.89 20.27 18.36
CA SER A 210 -5.84 21.32 18.79
C SER A 210 -6.97 20.81 19.69
N ALA A 211 -7.29 19.50 19.70
CA ALA A 211 -8.51 18.97 20.30
C ALA A 211 -8.33 18.10 21.57
N SER A 212 -7.11 17.77 22.01
CA SER A 212 -6.96 16.98 23.24
C SER A 212 -5.60 17.11 23.92
N ALA A 213 -5.62 17.85 25.03
CA ALA A 213 -4.76 17.65 26.19
C ALA A 213 -5.35 16.62 27.18
N ASN A 214 -6.46 15.92 26.88
CA ASN A 214 -7.24 15.23 27.93
C ASN A 214 -7.97 13.92 27.57
N ASN A 215 -7.61 13.20 26.49
CA ASN A 215 -8.14 11.85 26.25
C ASN A 215 -7.22 11.02 25.34
N PRO A 216 -6.59 9.95 25.87
CA PRO A 216 -5.82 9.01 25.07
C PRO A 216 -6.76 7.97 24.44
N CYS A 217 -7.24 8.24 23.22
CA CYS A 217 -7.73 7.15 22.38
C CYS A 217 -6.51 6.36 21.88
N SER A 218 -6.56 5.04 22.06
CA SER A 218 -5.56 4.02 21.70
C SER A 218 -5.32 3.92 20.19
N PHE A 219 -4.70 4.96 19.63
CA PHE A 219 -4.10 4.97 18.31
C PHE A 219 -2.67 5.47 18.50
N ASN A 220 -1.70 4.55 18.63
CA ASN A 220 -0.28 4.91 18.52
C ASN A 220 -0.10 5.58 17.15
N THR A 221 0.03 6.91 17.16
CA THR A 221 0.09 7.70 15.94
C THR A 221 1.54 8.10 15.72
N TYR A 222 2.15 7.49 14.71
CA TYR A 222 3.56 7.63 14.36
C TYR A 222 3.92 8.92 13.58
N PHE A 223 2.96 9.83 13.36
CA PHE A 223 3.15 10.96 12.44
C PHE A 223 3.26 12.30 13.14
N THR A 224 4.31 13.05 12.84
CA THR A 224 4.41 14.47 13.18
C THR A 224 4.70 15.30 11.93
N CYS A 225 4.27 16.55 11.97
CA CYS A 225 4.50 17.50 10.90
C CYS A 225 5.86 18.17 11.13
N GLY A 226 6.90 17.72 10.41
CA GLY A 226 8.16 18.43 10.34
C GLY A 226 7.92 19.87 9.87
N SER A 227 8.02 20.82 10.79
CA SER A 227 8.00 22.24 10.50
C SER A 227 9.45 22.68 10.37
N ASN A 228 9.96 22.79 9.15
CA ASN A 228 11.19 23.54 8.92
C ASN A 228 11.00 24.45 7.70
N ILE A 229 10.45 25.63 7.99
CA ILE A 229 10.56 26.80 7.13
C ILE A 229 11.38 27.82 7.93
N ASN A 230 12.68 27.60 8.02
CA ASN A 230 13.61 28.70 8.23
C ASN A 230 14.36 28.89 6.93
N ALA A 231 13.82 29.79 6.10
CA ALA A 231 14.65 30.58 5.24
C ALA A 231 15.57 31.41 6.15
N ASN A 232 16.88 31.14 6.10
CA ASN A 232 17.92 32.16 5.99
C ASN A 232 19.30 31.49 5.99
N THR A 233 20.02 31.77 4.90
CA THR A 233 21.46 31.80 4.79
C THR A 233 22.10 32.42 6.04
N GLU A 234 23.10 31.77 6.64
CA GLU A 234 24.44 32.34 6.86
C GLU A 234 25.37 31.42 7.68
N LEU A 235 26.65 31.58 7.36
CA LEU A 235 27.84 30.97 7.95
C LEU A 235 28.06 31.35 9.43
N SER A 236 28.81 30.48 10.10
CA SER A 236 29.79 30.77 11.19
C SER A 236 29.45 30.40 12.65
N THR A 237 30.30 29.50 13.16
CA THR A 237 31.01 29.49 14.46
C THR A 237 30.30 29.48 15.83
N ARG A 238 30.68 28.43 16.59
CA ARG A 238 31.08 28.36 18.02
C ARG A 238 30.04 28.28 19.16
N GLU A 239 30.17 27.15 19.88
CA GLU A 239 30.26 26.92 21.34
C GLU A 239 29.15 27.32 22.35
N HIS A 240 28.75 26.29 23.12
CA HIS A 240 28.45 26.23 24.57
C HIS A 240 27.33 27.12 25.16
N ASP A 241 26.32 26.51 25.81
CA ASP A 241 26.25 26.38 27.28
C ASP A 241 25.02 25.54 27.76
N LYS A 242 25.13 24.99 28.97
CA LYS A 242 24.23 24.04 29.65
C LYS A 242 23.24 24.74 30.61
N ARG A 243 22.04 24.13 30.84
CA ARG A 243 21.32 23.89 32.13
C ARG A 243 19.82 23.56 31.85
N LYS A 244 19.35 22.31 32.02
CA LYS A 244 18.82 21.58 33.22
C LYS A 244 17.38 21.96 33.66
N LEU A 245 16.45 21.00 33.53
CA LEU A 245 15.54 20.42 34.57
C LEU A 245 14.58 19.43 33.85
N SER A 246 14.85 18.13 33.80
CA SER A 246 14.37 17.07 34.71
C SER A 246 12.84 16.96 34.86
N GLU A 247 12.24 16.04 34.12
CA GLU A 247 11.18 15.15 34.63
C GLU A 247 11.28 13.81 33.91
N SER A 248 11.72 12.81 34.67
CA SER A 248 11.88 11.43 34.26
C SER A 248 10.55 10.68 34.42
N LYS A 249 10.03 10.16 33.31
CA LYS A 249 9.16 8.98 33.32
C LYS A 249 9.61 8.05 32.18
N MET A 250 10.21 6.94 32.58
CA MET A 250 10.51 5.81 31.71
C MET A 250 9.20 5.26 31.13
N CYS A 251 9.06 5.34 29.82
CA CYS A 251 8.42 4.30 29.02
C CYS A 251 9.41 4.00 27.88
N GLY A 252 10.10 2.86 27.99
CA GLY A 252 10.94 2.37 26.92
C GLY A 252 10.07 1.74 25.86
N GLU A 253 9.96 2.41 24.72
CA GLU A 253 9.74 1.89 23.38
C GLU A 253 10.14 3.05 22.44
N ASP A 254 11.13 2.83 21.58
CA ASP A 254 11.66 3.85 20.66
C ASP A 254 10.57 4.28 19.66
N CYS A 255 9.77 5.28 20.03
CA CYS A 255 8.83 5.94 19.13
C CYS A 255 9.61 6.68 18.03
N LYS A 256 9.93 5.98 16.93
CA LYS A 256 10.51 6.60 15.74
C LYS A 256 9.48 7.55 15.12
N GLU A 257 9.67 8.83 15.39
CA GLU A 257 8.87 9.90 14.84
C GLU A 257 8.98 9.90 13.31
N THR A 258 7.86 9.66 12.62
CA THR A 258 7.87 9.42 11.17
C THR A 258 7.38 10.67 10.43
N THR A 259 8.29 11.31 9.69
CA THR A 259 8.03 12.58 9.00
C THR A 259 8.05 12.41 7.48
N PHE A 260 6.94 12.73 6.83
CA PHE A 260 6.87 12.82 5.37
C PHE A 260 7.39 14.16 4.86
N LEU A 261 8.39 14.11 3.98
CA LEU A 261 9.02 15.30 3.39
C LEU A 261 8.56 15.51 1.94
N PRO A 262 8.27 16.75 1.52
CA PRO A 262 7.92 17.04 0.14
C PRO A 262 9.10 16.74 -0.78
N LYS A 263 8.84 16.01 -1.87
CA LYS A 263 9.83 15.66 -2.89
C LYS A 263 9.20 15.75 -4.28
N GLN A 264 9.98 16.23 -5.25
CA GLN A 264 9.60 16.20 -6.66
C GLN A 264 10.19 14.94 -7.30
N LEU A 265 9.31 14.07 -7.80
CA LEU A 265 9.69 12.86 -8.53
C LEU A 265 9.65 13.15 -10.03
N HIS A 266 10.73 12.79 -10.73
CA HIS A 266 10.79 12.91 -12.18
C HIS A 266 10.16 11.67 -12.79
N THR A 267 9.00 11.84 -13.44
CA THR A 267 8.45 10.80 -14.30
C THR A 267 8.92 11.01 -15.74
N LYS A 268 8.75 10.01 -16.62
CA LYS A 268 9.07 10.15 -18.05
C LYS A 268 8.37 11.33 -18.75
N THR A 269 7.25 11.81 -18.22
CA THR A 269 6.39 12.78 -18.91
C THR A 269 6.16 14.07 -18.11
N MET A 270 6.42 14.08 -16.80
CA MET A 270 6.12 15.23 -15.92
C MET A 270 6.85 15.14 -14.56
N LEU A 271 6.95 16.26 -13.85
CA LEU A 271 7.23 16.29 -12.42
C LEU A 271 5.98 15.94 -11.59
N MET A 272 6.14 15.06 -10.61
CA MET A 272 5.09 14.74 -9.63
C MET A 272 5.48 15.21 -8.24
N SER A 273 4.59 15.98 -7.62
CA SER A 273 4.61 16.21 -6.17
C SER A 273 4.31 14.91 -5.43
N ALA A 274 5.27 14.46 -4.64
CA ALA A 274 5.18 13.32 -3.75
C ALA A 274 5.64 13.72 -2.35
N TYR A 275 5.23 12.96 -1.36
CA TYR A 275 5.72 13.08 0.01
C TYR A 275 6.34 11.75 0.40
N VAL A 276 7.60 11.77 0.83
CA VAL A 276 8.40 10.56 1.04
C VAL A 276 8.86 10.44 2.49
N CYS A 277 9.01 9.20 2.96
CA CYS A 277 9.52 8.84 4.27
C CYS A 277 10.38 7.56 4.21
#